data_AF-A0A0G1VI58-F1
#
_entry.id   AF-A0A0G1VI58-F1
#
_cell.length_a   1.000
_cell.length_b   1.000
_cell.length_c   1.000
_cell.angle_alpha   90.00
_cell.angle_beta   90.00
_cell.angle_gamma   90.00
#
_symmetry.space_group_name_H-M   'P 1'
#
loop_
_entity.id
_entity.type
_entity.pdbx_description
1 polymer ?
#
loop_
_entity_poly.entity_id
_entity_poly.type
_entity_poly.pdbx_seq_one_letter_code
_entity_poly.pdbx_strand_id
1 'polypeptide(L)'
;MENKMEFPFNKVVGGDVGRKEEMKEYWRRDVKRLSEKNGEILKDLELELSEEEREDIEMIGGYVNVIASRYGAEEKPATEVVLLEEGGVSKMTGGKFRSGACSQYQRSIIMDESPSRLAFATTLAHEMFHLAGYTTLRFSKNENDVYLSRTGITMESKDGDVEYFKEIEEALVSRAEHMLFDEYLCKDPRYADEIAKTDFVKKWLRKSFEAYGTFSREQEEFLDSVYSFPDIDELIEKLEGNESEQFKFGYLHGYVDEMLEEESVIFHERRGERKKFDSLVDSIMENSAGKYTDRQEILDLFMRAHFSGKLLPLARVVEQSMGKGSFREVAENFASYYDNAQEDMDGQSRENEEGNLDSVHSVEEFNRQDMEELLAKRKAEAEELARRQKEKIEMLEKAEKDGKLTF
;
A
#
# COMPACT_ATOMS: atom_id res chain seq x y z
N MET A 1 29.10 -7.63 8.55
CA MET A 1 28.40 -7.31 9.81
C MET A 1 26.96 -7.70 9.60
N GLU A 2 26.37 -8.55 10.44
CA GLU A 2 24.93 -8.80 10.36
C GLU A 2 24.21 -7.50 10.73
N ASN A 3 23.60 -6.83 9.76
CA ASN A 3 22.71 -5.70 10.03
C ASN A 3 21.53 -6.26 10.84
N LYS A 4 21.53 -5.96 12.13
CA LYS A 4 20.43 -6.37 13.01
C LYS A 4 19.18 -5.62 12.56
N MET A 5 18.26 -6.31 11.89
CA MET A 5 16.98 -5.72 11.50
C MET A 5 16.29 -5.12 12.73
N GLU A 6 16.05 -3.82 12.65
CA GLU A 6 15.31 -3.08 13.66
C GLU A 6 13.82 -3.41 13.57
N PHE A 7 13.14 -3.41 14.71
CA PHE A 7 11.73 -3.76 14.79
C PHE A 7 10.87 -2.60 14.27
N PRO A 8 10.09 -2.78 13.19
CA PRO A 8 9.59 -1.66 12.40
C PRO A 8 8.26 -1.06 12.87
N PHE A 9 7.64 -1.65 13.88
CA PHE A 9 6.29 -1.28 14.30
C PHE A 9 6.32 -0.27 15.44
N ASN A 10 5.51 0.78 15.32
CA ASN A 10 5.43 1.82 16.34
C ASN A 10 4.86 1.30 17.67
N LYS A 11 3.96 0.32 17.62
CA LYS A 11 3.30 -0.20 18.82
C LYS A 11 2.89 -1.66 18.74
N VAL A 12 2.93 -2.32 19.89
CA VAL A 12 2.36 -3.65 20.11
C VAL A 12 1.32 -3.58 21.23
N VAL A 13 0.07 -3.96 20.91
CA VAL A 13 -1.09 -3.91 21.81
C VAL A 13 -1.40 -5.29 22.37
N GLY A 14 -1.64 -5.36 23.69
CA GLY A 14 -1.80 -6.61 24.42
C GLY A 14 -0.45 -7.23 24.80
N GLY A 15 -0.48 -8.37 25.50
CA GLY A 15 0.72 -9.09 25.97
C GLY A 15 1.47 -8.40 27.11
N ASP A 16 2.12 -9.19 27.95
CA ASP A 16 3.08 -8.69 28.94
C ASP A 16 4.43 -8.34 28.27
N VAL A 17 5.37 -7.80 29.05
CA VAL A 17 6.68 -7.37 28.57
C VAL A 17 7.48 -8.54 27.98
N GLY A 18 7.45 -9.72 28.61
CA GLY A 18 8.19 -10.89 28.14
C GLY A 18 7.71 -11.33 26.76
N ARG A 19 6.39 -11.43 26.60
CA ARG A 19 5.76 -11.83 25.32
C ARG A 19 6.03 -10.86 24.19
N LYS A 20 6.08 -9.55 24.49
CA LYS A 20 6.46 -8.54 23.49
C LYS A 20 7.91 -8.70 23.05
N GLU A 21 8.82 -9.04 23.94
CA GLU A 21 10.22 -9.28 23.55
C GLU A 21 10.38 -10.59 22.77
N GLU A 22 9.67 -11.65 23.17
CA GLU A 22 9.62 -12.92 22.42
C GLU A 22 9.07 -12.72 21.00
N MET A 23 7.99 -11.95 20.85
CA MET A 23 7.41 -11.64 19.54
C MET A 23 8.37 -10.84 18.65
N LYS A 24 9.14 -9.90 19.20
CA LYS A 24 10.16 -9.16 18.43
C LYS A 24 11.25 -10.10 17.91
N GLU A 25 11.69 -11.05 18.74
CA GLU A 25 12.70 -12.02 18.34
C GLU A 25 12.16 -13.02 17.31
N TYR A 26 10.92 -13.46 17.51
CA TYR A 26 10.20 -14.29 16.57
C TYR A 26 10.04 -13.59 15.21
N TRP A 27 9.61 -12.32 15.20
CA TRP A 27 9.49 -11.49 14.00
C TRP A 27 10.81 -11.44 13.22
N ARG A 28 11.95 -11.19 13.89
CA ARG A 28 13.28 -11.17 13.23
C ARG A 28 13.59 -12.47 12.52
N ARG A 29 13.27 -13.60 13.14
CA ARG A 29 13.49 -14.94 12.57
C ARG A 29 12.56 -15.18 11.38
N ASP A 30 11.30 -14.81 11.52
CA ASP A 30 10.27 -15.05 10.50
C ASP A 30 10.48 -14.17 9.27
N VAL A 31 10.80 -12.89 9.43
CA VAL A 31 11.12 -12.01 8.30
C VAL A 31 12.32 -12.53 7.52
N LYS A 32 13.37 -12.99 8.20
CA LYS A 32 14.52 -13.60 7.55
C LYS A 32 14.11 -14.84 6.73
N ARG A 33 13.33 -15.75 7.31
CA ARG A 33 12.84 -16.95 6.62
C ARG A 33 11.95 -16.61 5.43
N LEU A 34 11.06 -15.63 5.56
CA LEU A 34 10.18 -15.18 4.49
C LEU A 34 10.96 -14.49 3.37
N SER A 35 11.97 -13.69 3.70
CA SER A 35 12.88 -13.08 2.72
C SER A 35 13.65 -14.16 1.94
N GLU A 36 14.16 -15.20 2.62
CA GLU A 36 14.81 -16.35 1.97
C GLU A 36 13.86 -17.13 1.05
N LYS A 37 12.62 -17.40 1.49
CA LYS A 37 11.62 -18.11 0.70
C LYS A 37 11.15 -17.30 -0.51
N ASN A 38 10.80 -16.02 -0.30
CA ASN A 38 10.39 -15.12 -1.37
C ASN A 38 11.52 -14.95 -2.38
N GLY A 39 12.76 -14.82 -1.91
CA GLY A 39 13.93 -14.73 -2.77
C GLY A 39 14.18 -15.97 -3.61
N GLU A 40 13.58 -17.13 -3.35
CA GLU A 40 13.60 -18.28 -4.28
C GLU A 40 12.54 -18.18 -5.37
N ILE A 41 11.35 -17.70 -5.02
CA ILE A 41 10.22 -17.52 -5.95
C ILE A 41 10.50 -16.35 -6.91
N LEU A 42 11.14 -15.31 -6.39
CA LEU A 42 11.41 -14.07 -7.11
C LEU A 42 12.56 -14.20 -8.10
N LYS A 43 13.46 -15.20 -8.01
CA LYS A 43 14.68 -15.25 -8.84
C LYS A 43 14.43 -15.21 -10.34
N ASP A 44 13.29 -15.73 -10.77
CA ASP A 44 12.95 -15.82 -12.19
C ASP A 44 12.31 -14.52 -12.71
N LEU A 45 11.87 -13.62 -11.82
CA LEU A 45 11.21 -12.35 -12.13
C LEU A 45 12.03 -11.12 -11.72
N GLU A 46 12.95 -11.27 -10.77
CA GLU A 46 13.72 -10.20 -10.17
C GLU A 46 14.77 -9.66 -11.15
N LEU A 47 14.78 -8.33 -11.25
CA LEU A 47 15.74 -7.58 -12.04
C LEU A 47 16.79 -6.94 -11.15
N GLU A 48 18.02 -6.85 -11.64
CA GLU A 48 19.07 -6.11 -10.94
C GLU A 48 18.80 -4.61 -11.06
N LEU A 49 18.63 -3.93 -9.92
CA LEU A 49 18.58 -2.47 -9.88
C LEU A 49 19.83 -1.86 -10.52
N SER A 50 19.62 -0.96 -11.47
CA SER A 50 20.66 -0.06 -11.99
C SER A 50 21.16 0.91 -10.91
N GLU A 51 22.30 1.56 -11.17
CA GLU A 51 22.82 2.56 -10.23
C GLU A 51 21.90 3.77 -10.10
N GLU A 52 21.26 4.18 -11.21
CA GLU A 52 20.31 5.30 -11.19
C GLU A 52 19.06 4.99 -10.36
N GLU A 53 18.55 3.76 -10.42
CA GLU A 53 17.40 3.34 -9.60
C GLU A 53 17.77 3.28 -8.12
N ARG A 54 19.00 2.85 -7.77
CA ARG A 54 19.47 2.88 -6.37
C ARG A 54 19.57 4.30 -5.84
N GLU A 55 20.11 5.23 -6.63
CA GLU A 55 20.16 6.66 -6.30
C GLU A 55 18.76 7.25 -6.13
N ASP A 56 17.81 6.87 -6.98
CA ASP A 56 16.42 7.30 -6.90
C ASP A 56 15.74 6.73 -5.65
N ILE A 57 15.95 5.45 -5.31
CA ILE A 57 15.42 4.84 -4.08
C ILE A 57 15.89 5.61 -2.82
N GLU A 58 17.19 5.91 -2.73
CA GLU A 58 17.73 6.65 -1.58
C GLU A 58 17.15 8.07 -1.52
N MET A 59 17.13 8.78 -2.65
CA MET A 59 16.60 10.14 -2.73
C MET A 59 15.11 10.17 -2.35
N ILE A 60 14.29 9.33 -2.97
CA ILE A 60 12.83 9.31 -2.78
C ILE A 60 12.52 8.96 -1.33
N GLY A 61 13.24 8.00 -0.74
CA GLY A 61 13.15 7.70 0.69
C GLY A 61 13.43 8.92 1.56
N GLY A 62 14.43 9.73 1.20
CA GLY A 62 14.71 11.01 1.84
C GLY A 62 13.54 11.99 1.77
N TYR A 63 12.94 12.18 0.60
CA TYR A 63 11.79 13.08 0.42
C TYR A 63 10.54 12.60 1.16
N VAL A 64 10.24 11.30 1.10
CA VAL A 64 9.15 10.66 1.85
C VAL A 64 9.32 10.91 3.34
N ASN A 65 10.53 10.69 3.88
CA ASN A 65 10.82 10.93 5.30
C ASN A 65 10.59 12.39 5.70
N VAL A 66 11.01 13.35 4.86
CA VAL A 66 10.76 14.78 5.12
C VAL A 66 9.27 15.08 5.18
N ILE A 67 8.48 14.61 4.20
CA ILE A 67 7.03 14.87 4.15
C ILE A 67 6.33 14.18 5.33
N ALA A 68 6.57 12.90 5.56
CA ALA A 68 5.92 12.13 6.63
C ALA A 68 6.24 12.71 8.02
N SER A 69 7.49 13.16 8.24
CA SER A 69 7.92 13.77 9.50
C SER A 69 7.19 15.08 9.83
N ARG A 70 6.77 15.88 8.83
CA ARG A 70 5.94 17.09 9.05
C ARG A 70 4.62 16.76 9.75
N TYR A 71 4.11 15.56 9.51
CA TYR A 71 2.87 15.05 10.10
C TYR A 71 3.10 14.15 11.33
N GLY A 72 4.34 14.05 11.79
CA GLY A 72 4.72 13.36 13.01
C GLY A 72 4.94 11.86 12.85
N ALA A 73 5.30 11.40 11.64
CA ALA A 73 5.88 10.06 11.48
C ALA A 73 7.16 9.92 12.32
N GLU A 74 7.39 8.72 12.83
CA GLU A 74 8.69 8.33 13.38
C GLU A 74 9.57 7.84 12.22
N GLU A 75 10.87 8.12 12.29
CA GLU A 75 11.83 7.56 11.34
C GLU A 75 11.83 6.03 11.44
N LYS A 76 11.82 5.36 10.28
CA LYS A 76 11.75 3.90 10.21
C LYS A 76 12.99 3.34 9.50
N PRO A 77 13.29 2.04 9.69
CA PRO A 77 14.41 1.41 9.01
C PRO A 77 14.29 1.51 7.49
N ALA A 78 15.45 1.48 6.83
CA ALA A 78 15.53 1.46 5.37
C ALA A 78 14.64 0.36 4.79
N THR A 79 13.98 0.71 3.69
CA THR A 79 13.07 -0.18 2.96
C THR A 79 13.87 -1.00 1.96
N GLU A 80 13.60 -2.29 1.89
CA GLU A 80 14.11 -3.15 0.82
C GLU A 80 13.23 -2.95 -0.42
N VAL A 81 13.82 -2.73 -1.59
CA VAL A 81 13.09 -2.57 -2.85
C VAL A 81 13.55 -3.66 -3.80
N VAL A 82 12.60 -4.43 -4.31
CA VAL A 82 12.81 -5.49 -5.29
C VAL A 82 12.13 -5.08 -6.59
N LEU A 83 12.92 -4.98 -7.65
CA LEU A 83 12.44 -4.68 -8.99
C LEU A 83 12.11 -5.98 -9.73
N LEU A 84 10.97 -6.04 -10.39
CA LEU A 84 10.50 -7.21 -11.13
C LEU A 84 10.33 -6.85 -12.62
N GLU A 85 10.33 -7.85 -13.49
CA GLU A 85 9.86 -7.69 -14.88
C GLU A 85 8.42 -7.16 -14.93
N GLU A 86 8.03 -6.56 -16.06
CA GLU A 86 6.65 -6.09 -16.28
C GLU A 86 5.60 -7.19 -16.01
N GLY A 87 4.60 -6.87 -15.18
CA GLY A 87 3.57 -7.79 -14.71
C GLY A 87 4.03 -8.76 -13.62
N GLY A 88 5.27 -8.65 -13.13
CA GLY A 88 5.84 -9.46 -12.07
C GLY A 88 5.07 -9.34 -10.76
N VAL A 89 4.70 -8.12 -10.35
CA VAL A 89 3.90 -7.84 -9.15
C VAL A 89 2.52 -8.49 -9.26
N SER A 90 1.87 -8.40 -10.41
CA SER A 90 0.58 -9.05 -10.65
C SER A 90 0.68 -10.57 -10.52
N LYS A 91 1.66 -11.21 -11.17
CA LYS A 91 1.93 -12.65 -11.02
C LYS A 91 2.18 -13.02 -9.55
N MET A 92 3.03 -12.25 -8.88
CA MET A 92 3.44 -12.44 -7.48
C MET A 92 2.37 -12.14 -6.45
N THR A 93 1.27 -11.51 -6.84
CA THR A 93 0.16 -11.19 -5.94
C THR A 93 -1.16 -11.82 -6.36
N GLY A 94 -1.12 -12.71 -7.36
CA GLY A 94 -2.31 -13.37 -7.91
C GLY A 94 -3.30 -12.38 -8.53
N GLY A 95 -2.79 -11.27 -9.08
CA GLY A 95 -3.58 -10.20 -9.69
C GLY A 95 -4.13 -9.17 -8.71
N LYS A 96 -3.84 -9.28 -7.40
CA LYS A 96 -4.33 -8.33 -6.39
C LYS A 96 -3.72 -6.94 -6.56
N PHE A 97 -2.45 -6.87 -6.91
CA PHE A 97 -1.72 -5.63 -7.18
C PHE A 97 -1.16 -5.67 -8.60
N ARG A 98 -0.98 -4.51 -9.21
CA ARG A 98 -0.55 -4.44 -10.62
C ARG A 98 0.93 -4.13 -10.75
N SER A 99 1.35 -2.94 -10.34
CA SER A 99 2.69 -2.39 -10.59
C SER A 99 3.55 -2.21 -9.34
N GLY A 100 2.94 -2.18 -8.16
CA GLY A 100 3.63 -1.98 -6.89
C GLY A 100 2.85 -2.58 -5.72
N ALA A 101 3.58 -3.06 -4.71
CA ALA A 101 3.02 -3.47 -3.44
C ALA A 101 4.08 -3.41 -2.33
N CYS A 102 3.66 -3.03 -1.13
CA CYS A 102 4.51 -3.06 0.05
C CYS A 102 4.09 -4.10 1.10
N SER A 103 5.08 -4.66 1.79
CA SER A 103 4.91 -5.51 2.95
C SER A 103 5.26 -4.74 4.22
N GLN A 104 4.24 -4.36 4.99
CA GLN A 104 4.42 -3.70 6.29
C GLN A 104 5.20 -4.58 7.28
N TYR A 105 5.08 -5.90 7.13
CA TYR A 105 5.72 -6.87 8.01
C TYR A 105 7.21 -7.01 7.72
N GLN A 106 7.60 -7.05 6.45
CA GLN A 106 9.00 -7.20 6.03
C GLN A 106 9.70 -5.86 5.81
N ARG A 107 8.95 -4.75 5.69
CA ARG A 107 9.43 -3.46 5.17
C ARG A 107 10.10 -3.60 3.81
N SER A 108 9.48 -4.37 2.93
CA SER A 108 9.89 -4.50 1.55
C SER A 108 8.83 -3.90 0.62
N ILE A 109 9.28 -3.47 -0.56
CA ILE A 109 8.48 -3.06 -1.70
C ILE A 109 8.85 -3.99 -2.84
N ILE A 110 7.85 -4.54 -3.52
CA ILE A 110 8.01 -5.12 -4.84
C ILE A 110 7.39 -4.15 -5.84
N MET A 111 8.06 -3.94 -6.97
CA MET A 111 7.54 -3.09 -8.04
C MET A 111 7.99 -3.62 -9.40
N ASP A 112 7.15 -3.44 -10.41
CA ASP A 112 7.51 -3.75 -11.79
C ASP A 112 8.48 -2.68 -12.31
N GLU A 113 9.34 -3.07 -13.26
CA GLU A 113 10.10 -2.14 -14.06
C GLU A 113 9.17 -1.17 -14.79
N SER A 114 9.62 0.08 -14.94
CA SER A 114 8.86 1.08 -15.66
C SER A 114 9.74 1.77 -16.70
N PRO A 115 9.25 1.94 -17.94
CA PRO A 115 9.98 2.73 -18.94
C PRO A 115 10.04 4.22 -18.56
N SER A 116 9.15 4.67 -17.68
CA SER A 116 9.10 6.04 -17.16
C SER A 116 9.82 6.12 -15.82
N ARG A 117 10.91 6.88 -15.77
CA ARG A 117 11.64 7.15 -14.53
C ARG A 117 10.74 7.90 -13.53
N LEU A 118 9.90 8.80 -14.04
CA LEU A 118 8.92 9.49 -13.20
C LEU A 118 7.88 8.54 -12.60
N ALA A 119 7.37 7.59 -13.39
CA ALA A 119 6.42 6.58 -12.90
C ALA A 119 7.04 5.67 -11.85
N PHE A 120 8.27 5.19 -12.10
CA PHE A 120 9.05 4.47 -11.10
C PHE A 120 9.11 5.28 -9.79
N ALA A 121 9.48 6.57 -9.89
CA ALA A 121 9.63 7.42 -8.72
C ALA A 121 8.32 7.63 -7.95
N THR A 122 7.20 7.87 -8.65
CA THR A 122 5.89 8.10 -8.02
C THR A 122 5.31 6.82 -7.43
N THR A 123 5.40 5.68 -8.11
CA THR A 123 4.95 4.38 -7.59
C THR A 123 5.78 3.98 -6.36
N LEU A 124 7.10 4.17 -6.41
CA LEU A 124 7.96 3.93 -5.25
C LEU A 124 7.57 4.83 -4.06
N ALA A 125 7.32 6.12 -4.31
CA ALA A 125 6.90 7.06 -3.28
C ALA A 125 5.57 6.65 -2.65
N HIS A 126 4.58 6.22 -3.45
CA HIS A 126 3.28 5.72 -2.98
C HIS A 126 3.45 4.56 -1.99
N GLU A 127 4.21 3.54 -2.38
CA GLU A 127 4.49 2.38 -1.52
C GLU A 127 5.33 2.74 -0.28
N MET A 128 6.26 3.68 -0.40
CA MET A 128 7.03 4.17 0.75
C MET A 128 6.16 4.97 1.74
N PHE A 129 5.17 5.73 1.27
CA PHE A 129 4.24 6.45 2.14
C PHE A 129 3.34 5.50 2.92
N HIS A 130 2.86 4.41 2.30
CA HIS A 130 2.24 3.29 3.01
C HIS A 130 3.15 2.79 4.15
N LEU A 131 4.42 2.50 3.86
CA LEU A 131 5.39 2.02 4.85
C LEU A 131 5.76 3.05 5.92
N ALA A 132 5.62 4.35 5.64
CA ALA A 132 5.88 5.44 6.58
C ALA A 132 4.71 5.65 7.57
N GLY A 133 3.49 5.25 7.20
CA GLY A 133 2.30 5.34 8.05
C GLY A 133 2.43 4.64 9.39
N TYR A 134 1.72 5.09 10.42
CA TYR A 134 1.81 4.52 11.77
C TYR A 134 1.31 3.07 11.81
N THR A 135 2.14 2.13 12.26
CA THR A 135 1.79 0.70 12.30
C THR A 135 1.62 0.19 13.72
N THR A 136 0.64 -0.70 13.92
CA THR A 136 0.42 -1.34 15.22
C THR A 136 0.11 -2.81 15.08
N LEU A 137 0.86 -3.63 15.80
CA LEU A 137 0.58 -5.04 15.98
C LEU A 137 -0.34 -5.27 17.19
N ARG A 138 -1.17 -6.31 17.13
CA ARG A 138 -2.03 -6.72 18.24
C ARG A 138 -1.98 -8.23 18.45
N PHE A 139 -1.89 -8.64 19.71
CA PHE A 139 -2.07 -10.04 20.08
C PHE A 139 -3.53 -10.46 19.89
N SER A 140 -3.74 -11.63 19.29
CA SER A 140 -5.03 -12.28 19.19
C SER A 140 -5.54 -12.75 20.57
N LYS A 141 -6.83 -13.08 20.66
CA LYS A 141 -7.40 -13.68 21.87
C LYS A 141 -6.80 -15.05 22.18
N ASN A 142 -6.31 -15.75 21.16
CA ASN A 142 -5.65 -17.06 21.29
C ASN A 142 -4.20 -16.94 21.75
N GLU A 143 -3.79 -15.74 22.18
CA GLU A 143 -2.59 -15.44 22.94
C GLU A 143 -1.27 -15.61 22.14
N ASN A 144 -1.14 -16.55 21.22
CA ASN A 144 0.12 -16.79 20.52
C ASN A 144 0.23 -16.13 19.13
N ASP A 145 -0.87 -15.60 18.61
CA ASP A 145 -0.87 -14.96 17.29
C ASP A 145 -0.83 -13.45 17.40
N VAL A 146 -0.12 -12.82 16.46
CA VAL A 146 -0.02 -11.37 16.34
C VAL A 146 -0.32 -11.00 14.91
N TYR A 147 -1.15 -9.99 14.73
CA TYR A 147 -1.57 -9.51 13.42
C TYR A 147 -1.44 -7.98 13.36
N LEU A 148 -1.37 -7.47 12.13
CA LEU A 148 -1.46 -6.05 11.87
C LEU A 148 -2.85 -5.58 12.30
N SER A 149 -2.92 -4.70 13.28
CA SER A 149 -4.21 -4.15 13.70
C SER A 149 -4.49 -2.77 13.09
N ARG A 150 -3.44 -2.16 12.54
CA ARG A 150 -3.46 -0.81 12.01
C ARG A 150 -2.25 -0.54 11.13
N THR A 151 -2.49 0.06 9.97
CA THR A 151 -1.50 0.54 9.00
C THR A 151 -1.91 1.95 8.57
N GLY A 152 -1.13 2.96 8.96
CA GLY A 152 -1.51 4.35 8.76
C GLY A 152 -2.83 4.71 9.48
N ILE A 153 -3.86 5.08 8.73
CA ILE A 153 -5.22 5.32 9.25
C ILE A 153 -6.11 4.06 9.17
N THR A 154 -5.77 3.11 8.30
CA THR A 154 -6.50 1.85 8.11
C THR A 154 -6.50 1.04 9.38
N MET A 155 -7.66 0.49 9.75
CA MET A 155 -7.80 -0.42 10.88
C MET A 155 -8.36 -1.75 10.44
N GLU A 156 -7.71 -2.83 10.87
CA GLU A 156 -8.23 -4.17 10.65
C GLU A 156 -9.26 -4.54 11.73
N SER A 157 -10.33 -5.19 11.27
CA SER A 157 -11.29 -5.85 12.15
C SER A 157 -10.59 -6.92 13.00
N LYS A 158 -11.24 -7.37 14.09
CA LYS A 158 -10.61 -8.39 14.95
C LYS A 158 -10.45 -9.74 14.26
N ASP A 159 -11.31 -10.00 13.29
CA ASP A 159 -11.42 -11.27 12.58
C ASP A 159 -10.66 -11.21 11.24
N GLY A 160 -10.14 -10.04 10.85
CA GLY A 160 -9.35 -9.82 9.64
C GLY A 160 -10.20 -9.48 8.40
N ASP A 161 -11.52 -9.70 8.44
CA ASP A 161 -12.38 -9.61 7.25
C ASP A 161 -12.65 -8.19 6.70
N VAL A 162 -12.32 -7.14 7.46
CA VAL A 162 -12.67 -5.76 7.11
C VAL A 162 -11.52 -4.83 7.41
N GLU A 163 -11.18 -4.00 6.43
CA GLU A 163 -10.21 -2.90 6.55
C GLU A 163 -10.94 -1.57 6.55
N TYR A 164 -11.20 -1.02 7.73
CA TYR A 164 -11.85 0.28 7.88
C TYR A 164 -10.90 1.41 7.46
N PHE A 165 -11.44 2.45 6.84
CA PHE A 165 -10.70 3.61 6.31
C PHE A 165 -9.71 3.30 5.18
N LYS A 166 -9.75 2.10 4.56
CA LYS A 166 -8.78 1.72 3.53
C LYS A 166 -8.76 2.69 2.35
N GLU A 167 -9.91 3.11 1.87
CA GLU A 167 -9.98 4.08 0.77
C GLU A 167 -9.51 5.49 1.18
N ILE A 168 -9.73 5.91 2.43
CA ILE A 168 -9.16 7.17 2.93
C ILE A 168 -7.64 7.08 2.93
N GLU A 169 -7.10 5.93 3.33
CA GLU A 169 -5.67 5.73 3.42
C GLU A 169 -4.99 5.83 2.04
N GLU A 170 -5.50 5.12 1.03
CA GLU A 170 -5.05 5.27 -0.36
C GLU A 170 -5.14 6.71 -0.86
N ALA A 171 -6.23 7.42 -0.53
CA ALA A 171 -6.38 8.83 -0.89
C ALA A 171 -5.31 9.72 -0.23
N LEU A 172 -4.97 9.46 1.04
CA LEU A 172 -3.95 10.23 1.77
C LEU A 172 -2.54 9.93 1.26
N VAL A 173 -2.23 8.67 0.98
CA VAL A 173 -0.96 8.24 0.39
C VAL A 173 -0.76 8.91 -0.96
N SER A 174 -1.77 8.86 -1.82
CA SER A 174 -1.72 9.56 -3.12
C SER A 174 -1.58 11.09 -2.95
N ARG A 175 -2.26 11.70 -1.97
CA ARG A 175 -2.06 13.14 -1.66
C ARG A 175 -0.62 13.43 -1.21
N ALA A 176 0.00 12.55 -0.43
CA ALA A 176 1.40 12.69 0.00
C ALA A 176 2.38 12.58 -1.18
N GLU A 177 2.10 11.66 -2.09
CA GLU A 177 2.84 11.46 -3.34
C GLU A 177 2.77 12.72 -4.24
N HIS A 178 1.61 13.37 -4.35
CA HIS A 178 1.52 14.67 -5.06
C HIS A 178 2.38 15.74 -4.41
N MET A 179 2.40 15.82 -3.07
CA MET A 179 3.29 16.76 -2.38
C MET A 179 4.75 16.48 -2.73
N LEU A 180 5.14 15.20 -2.82
CA LEU A 180 6.49 14.82 -3.22
C LEU A 180 6.80 15.26 -4.65
N PHE A 181 5.86 15.08 -5.58
CA PHE A 181 6.01 15.54 -6.96
C PHE A 181 6.16 17.07 -7.05
N ASP A 182 5.21 17.83 -6.48
CA ASP A 182 5.16 19.29 -6.55
C ASP A 182 6.31 19.97 -5.79
N GLU A 183 6.74 19.38 -4.68
CA GLU A 183 7.77 19.97 -3.86
C GLU A 183 9.18 19.61 -4.34
N TYR A 184 9.39 18.41 -4.89
CA TYR A 184 10.72 17.88 -5.20
C TYR A 184 10.87 17.44 -6.65
N LEU A 185 10.12 16.46 -7.14
CA LEU A 185 10.40 15.83 -8.44
C LEU A 185 10.31 16.82 -9.61
N CYS A 186 9.30 17.70 -9.61
CA CYS A 186 9.13 18.70 -10.67
C CYS A 186 10.25 19.77 -10.73
N LYS A 187 11.11 19.83 -9.72
CA LYS A 187 12.25 20.74 -9.63
C LYS A 187 13.59 20.03 -9.78
N ASP A 188 13.59 18.70 -9.79
CA ASP A 188 14.80 17.90 -9.92
C ASP A 188 15.17 17.76 -11.41
N PRO A 189 16.39 18.15 -11.82
CA PRO A 189 16.81 18.08 -13.22
C PRO A 189 16.71 16.70 -13.87
N ARG A 190 16.71 15.61 -13.09
CA ARG A 190 16.59 14.24 -13.60
C ARG A 190 15.25 13.95 -14.26
N TYR A 191 14.18 14.60 -13.81
CA TYR A 191 12.82 14.41 -14.35
C TYR A 191 12.37 15.53 -15.29
N ALA A 192 13.22 16.57 -15.47
CA ALA A 192 12.82 17.78 -16.17
C ALA A 192 12.47 17.56 -17.65
N ASP A 193 13.19 16.66 -18.33
CA ASP A 193 12.92 16.32 -19.74
C ASP A 193 11.57 15.62 -19.89
N GLU A 194 11.34 14.55 -19.14
CA GLU A 194 10.09 13.79 -19.15
C GLU A 194 8.88 14.67 -18.80
N ILE A 195 8.99 15.50 -17.76
CA ILE A 195 7.92 16.44 -17.36
C ILE A 195 7.64 17.46 -18.47
N ALA A 196 8.68 18.02 -19.10
CA ALA A 196 8.50 18.98 -20.19
C ALA A 196 7.80 18.33 -21.41
N LYS A 197 8.14 17.07 -21.71
CA LYS A 197 7.49 16.27 -22.75
C LYS A 197 6.03 16.00 -22.42
N THR A 198 5.72 15.59 -21.18
CA THR A 198 4.33 15.40 -20.73
C THR A 198 3.52 16.69 -20.85
N ASP A 199 4.08 17.81 -20.41
CA ASP A 199 3.44 19.13 -20.50
C ASP A 199 3.18 19.55 -21.95
N PHE A 200 4.07 19.19 -22.88
CA PHE A 200 3.86 19.43 -24.30
C PHE A 200 2.64 18.64 -24.82
N VAL A 201 2.52 17.36 -24.48
CA VAL A 201 1.38 16.52 -24.86
C VAL A 201 0.08 17.03 -24.22
N LYS A 202 0.10 17.40 -22.93
CA LYS A 202 -1.05 17.99 -22.23
C LYS A 202 -1.57 19.26 -22.91
N LYS A 203 -0.67 20.12 -23.42
CA LYS A 203 -1.06 21.32 -24.18
C LYS A 203 -1.78 20.97 -25.48
N TRP A 204 -1.33 19.92 -26.18
CA TRP A 204 -2.01 19.43 -27.38
C TRP A 204 -3.37 18.82 -27.07
N LEU A 205 -3.51 18.06 -25.98
CA LEU A 205 -4.80 17.53 -25.54
C LEU A 205 -5.78 18.65 -25.19
N ARG A 206 -5.32 19.66 -24.42
CA ARG A 206 -6.13 20.84 -24.10
C ARG A 206 -6.61 21.54 -25.37
N LYS A 207 -5.70 21.78 -26.32
CA LYS A 207 -6.03 22.38 -27.62
C LYS A 207 -7.04 21.54 -28.40
N SER A 208 -6.91 20.20 -28.37
CA SER A 208 -7.86 19.30 -29.01
C SER A 208 -9.26 19.42 -28.39
N PHE A 209 -9.36 19.36 -27.06
CA PHE A 209 -10.62 19.51 -26.35
C PHE A 209 -11.32 20.85 -26.64
N GLU A 210 -10.56 21.95 -26.71
CA GLU A 210 -11.08 23.27 -27.09
C GLU A 210 -11.55 23.34 -28.55
N ALA A 211 -10.93 22.58 -29.45
CA ALA A 211 -11.32 22.52 -30.86
C ALA A 211 -12.64 21.76 -31.08
N TYR A 212 -12.94 20.77 -30.24
CA TYR A 212 -14.15 19.93 -30.33
C TYR A 212 -15.29 20.37 -29.39
N GLY A 213 -15.08 21.36 -28.52
CA GLY A 213 -16.13 21.87 -27.64
C GLY A 213 -15.63 22.73 -26.49
N THR A 214 -16.46 22.85 -25.45
CA THR A 214 -16.07 23.50 -24.19
C THR A 214 -15.19 22.58 -23.37
N PHE A 215 -13.97 23.03 -23.07
CA PHE A 215 -13.07 22.38 -22.14
C PHE A 215 -13.73 22.25 -20.76
N SER A 216 -14.02 21.02 -20.34
CA SER A 216 -14.74 20.72 -19.10
C SER A 216 -13.79 20.64 -17.90
N ARG A 217 -14.36 20.77 -16.69
CA ARG A 217 -13.60 20.58 -15.46
C ARG A 217 -13.03 19.15 -15.35
N GLU A 218 -13.78 18.15 -15.82
CA GLU A 218 -13.33 16.75 -15.80
C GLU A 218 -12.13 16.51 -16.72
N GLN A 219 -12.06 17.23 -17.85
CA GLN A 219 -10.91 17.20 -18.77
C GLN A 219 -9.70 17.91 -18.17
N GLU A 220 -9.91 19.02 -17.47
CA GLU A 220 -8.85 19.68 -16.70
C GLU A 220 -8.29 18.77 -15.62
N GLU A 221 -9.16 18.17 -14.80
CA GLU A 221 -8.76 17.20 -13.79
C GLU A 221 -8.06 15.98 -14.39
N PHE A 222 -8.44 15.54 -15.59
CA PHE A 222 -7.75 14.48 -16.31
C PHE A 222 -6.32 14.88 -16.66
N LEU A 223 -6.12 16.05 -17.29
CA LEU A 223 -4.79 16.52 -17.66
C LEU A 223 -3.92 16.79 -16.43
N ASP A 224 -4.50 17.38 -15.38
CA ASP A 224 -3.81 17.58 -14.12
C ASP A 224 -3.46 16.24 -13.48
N SER A 225 -4.20 15.17 -13.78
CA SER A 225 -3.94 13.83 -13.27
C SER A 225 -2.92 13.00 -14.06
N VAL A 226 -2.33 13.45 -15.18
CA VAL A 226 -1.32 12.66 -15.91
C VAL A 226 0.10 13.02 -15.47
N TYR A 227 0.94 12.05 -15.08
CA TYR A 227 2.37 12.28 -14.85
C TYR A 227 3.23 12.06 -16.08
N SER A 228 2.94 11.00 -16.82
CA SER A 228 3.70 10.62 -18.00
C SER A 228 2.85 9.81 -18.97
N PHE A 229 3.30 9.81 -20.22
CA PHE A 229 2.78 8.95 -21.28
C PHE A 229 3.89 7.95 -21.63
N PRO A 230 3.63 6.63 -21.78
CA PRO A 230 4.53 5.71 -22.49
C PRO A 230 4.96 6.29 -23.84
N ASP A 231 6.11 5.87 -24.35
CA ASP A 231 6.59 6.20 -25.70
C ASP A 231 6.46 7.69 -26.10
N ILE A 232 6.64 8.58 -25.13
CA ILE A 232 6.32 10.00 -25.27
C ILE A 232 7.09 10.68 -26.42
N ASP A 233 8.26 10.16 -26.75
CA ASP A 233 9.09 10.63 -27.85
C ASP A 233 8.44 10.39 -29.22
N GLU A 234 7.84 9.21 -29.45
CA GLU A 234 7.12 8.93 -30.70
C GLU A 234 5.91 9.84 -30.83
N LEU A 235 5.15 10.02 -29.73
CA LEU A 235 4.00 10.90 -29.70
C LEU A 235 4.39 12.34 -30.04
N ILE A 236 5.49 12.84 -29.47
CA ILE A 236 6.00 14.19 -29.76
C ILE A 236 6.41 14.32 -31.22
N GLU A 237 7.12 13.34 -31.79
CA GLU A 237 7.51 13.36 -33.20
C GLU A 237 6.29 13.54 -34.13
N LYS A 238 5.20 12.82 -33.86
CA LYS A 238 3.95 12.97 -34.63
C LYS A 238 3.28 14.32 -34.42
N LEU A 239 3.31 14.86 -33.21
CA LEU A 239 2.70 16.16 -32.89
C LEU A 239 3.52 17.34 -33.44
N GLU A 240 4.83 17.20 -33.60
CA GLU A 240 5.72 18.21 -34.19
C GLU A 240 5.80 18.13 -35.72
N GLY A 241 5.38 17.03 -36.34
CA GLY A 241 5.42 16.81 -37.78
C GLY A 241 4.63 17.82 -38.63
N ASN A 242 4.69 17.68 -39.96
CA ASN A 242 4.08 18.61 -40.91
C ASN A 242 2.62 18.27 -41.27
N GLU A 243 2.00 17.35 -40.55
CA GLU A 243 0.62 16.91 -40.74
C GLU A 243 -0.38 18.01 -40.35
N SER A 244 -1.61 17.88 -40.85
CA SER A 244 -2.68 18.81 -40.49
C SER A 244 -3.05 18.68 -39.01
N GLU A 245 -3.56 19.75 -38.41
CA GLU A 245 -4.03 19.72 -37.02
C GLU A 245 -5.12 18.66 -36.81
N GLN A 246 -6.02 18.47 -37.78
CA GLN A 246 -7.05 17.43 -37.68
C GLN A 246 -6.44 16.02 -37.61
N PHE A 247 -5.36 15.75 -38.35
CA PHE A 247 -4.65 14.49 -38.28
C PHE A 247 -4.03 14.30 -36.89
N LYS A 248 -3.33 15.33 -36.39
CA LYS A 248 -2.68 15.31 -35.07
C LYS A 248 -3.68 15.09 -33.93
N PHE A 249 -4.82 15.76 -33.97
CA PHE A 249 -5.89 15.52 -33.00
C PHE A 249 -6.45 14.11 -33.10
N GLY A 250 -6.73 13.62 -34.31
CA GLY A 250 -7.19 12.24 -34.51
C GLY A 250 -6.21 11.20 -34.00
N TYR A 251 -4.92 11.39 -34.26
CA TYR A 251 -3.84 10.54 -33.75
C TYR A 251 -3.78 10.59 -32.22
N LEU A 252 -3.77 11.78 -31.63
CA LEU A 252 -3.72 11.98 -30.18
C LEU A 252 -4.91 11.37 -29.45
N HIS A 253 -6.12 11.48 -30.03
CA HIS A 253 -7.32 10.84 -29.48
C HIS A 253 -7.21 9.32 -29.55
N GLY A 254 -6.84 8.76 -30.72
CA GLY A 254 -6.65 7.32 -30.85
C GLY A 254 -5.59 6.78 -29.90
N TYR A 255 -4.50 7.52 -29.73
CA TYR A 255 -3.42 7.21 -28.80
C TYR A 255 -3.92 7.21 -27.34
N VAL A 256 -4.58 8.28 -26.88
CA VAL A 256 -5.11 8.32 -25.50
C VAL A 256 -6.20 7.26 -25.27
N ASP A 257 -7.05 6.99 -26.25
CA ASP A 257 -8.07 5.93 -26.15
C ASP A 257 -7.41 4.55 -26.01
N GLU A 258 -6.40 4.23 -26.84
CA GLU A 258 -5.61 3.00 -26.75
C GLU A 258 -4.93 2.87 -25.39
N MET A 259 -4.27 3.92 -24.91
CA MET A 259 -3.61 3.85 -23.59
C MET A 259 -4.60 3.74 -22.42
N LEU A 260 -5.80 4.31 -22.55
CA LEU A 260 -6.85 4.14 -21.55
C LEU A 260 -7.41 2.71 -21.55
N GLU A 261 -7.48 2.08 -22.73
CA GLU A 261 -7.85 0.67 -22.89
C GLU A 261 -6.76 -0.28 -22.36
N GLU A 262 -5.49 0.05 -22.58
CA GLU A 262 -4.32 -0.71 -22.12
C GLU A 262 -3.89 -0.38 -20.68
N GLU A 263 -4.53 0.63 -20.06
CA GLU A 263 -4.18 1.15 -18.73
C GLU A 263 -2.72 1.61 -18.60
N SER A 264 -2.11 2.03 -19.71
CA SER A 264 -0.69 2.38 -19.81
C SER A 264 -0.40 3.87 -19.52
N VAL A 265 -1.43 4.73 -19.46
CA VAL A 265 -1.26 6.12 -19.00
C VAL A 265 -0.92 6.14 -17.51
N ILE A 266 0.18 6.79 -17.15
CA ILE A 266 0.56 6.95 -15.75
C ILE A 266 -0.21 8.15 -15.17
N PHE A 267 -1.29 7.84 -14.46
CA PHE A 267 -2.06 8.81 -13.72
C PHE A 267 -1.54 8.99 -12.29
N HIS A 268 -1.77 10.17 -11.73
CA HIS A 268 -1.97 10.39 -10.32
C HIS A 268 -2.98 9.35 -9.79
N GLU A 269 -2.49 8.33 -9.08
CA GLU A 269 -3.23 7.12 -8.71
C GLU A 269 -4.50 7.44 -7.90
N ARG A 270 -5.45 6.50 -7.78
CA ARG A 270 -6.55 6.59 -6.78
C ARG A 270 -7.49 7.80 -6.93
N ARG A 271 -7.78 8.23 -8.17
CA ARG A 271 -8.68 9.39 -8.44
C ARG A 271 -10.05 9.23 -7.77
N GLY A 272 -10.62 8.03 -7.79
CA GLY A 272 -11.93 7.74 -7.19
C GLY A 272 -11.92 7.96 -5.68
N GLU A 273 -10.94 7.37 -5.01
CA GLU A 273 -10.69 7.47 -3.58
C GLU A 273 -10.43 8.93 -3.17
N ARG A 274 -9.59 9.67 -3.92
CA ARG A 274 -9.36 11.10 -3.69
C ARG A 274 -10.64 11.92 -3.78
N LYS A 275 -11.47 11.71 -4.81
CA LYS A 275 -12.75 12.44 -4.97
C LYS A 275 -13.72 12.15 -3.84
N LYS A 276 -13.82 10.88 -3.43
CA LYS A 276 -14.67 10.46 -2.31
C LYS A 276 -14.19 11.08 -1.00
N PHE A 277 -12.87 11.08 -0.77
CA PHE A 277 -12.25 11.72 0.39
C PHE A 277 -12.43 13.25 0.37
N ASP A 278 -12.27 13.90 -0.78
CA ASP A 278 -12.50 15.33 -0.93
C ASP A 278 -13.94 15.73 -0.58
N SER A 279 -14.92 14.90 -0.97
CA SER A 279 -16.32 15.08 -0.62
C SER A 279 -16.57 14.95 0.90
N LEU A 280 -15.83 14.06 1.57
CA LEU A 280 -15.85 13.96 3.03
C LEU A 280 -15.27 15.23 3.69
N VAL A 281 -14.15 15.75 3.17
CA VAL A 281 -13.55 17.00 3.67
C VAL A 281 -14.55 18.16 3.54
N ASP A 282 -15.19 18.30 2.39
CA ASP A 282 -16.23 19.31 2.16
C ASP A 282 -17.40 19.15 3.13
N SER A 283 -17.87 17.91 3.33
CA SER A 283 -18.94 17.62 4.28
C SER A 283 -18.58 18.03 5.70
N ILE A 284 -17.33 17.79 6.14
CA ILE A 284 -16.85 18.24 7.45
C ILE A 284 -16.84 19.77 7.53
N MET A 285 -16.36 20.46 6.50
CA MET A 285 -16.33 21.94 6.46
C MET A 285 -17.73 22.54 6.57
N GLU A 286 -18.65 22.10 5.71
CA GLU A 286 -20.03 22.62 5.64
C GLU A 286 -20.77 22.44 6.96
N ASN A 287 -20.56 21.32 7.65
CA ASN A 287 -21.23 21.02 8.91
C ASN A 287 -20.48 21.53 10.15
N SER A 288 -19.32 22.17 10.00
CA SER A 288 -18.51 22.68 11.12
C SER A 288 -19.00 23.99 11.74
N ALA A 289 -20.12 24.54 11.26
CA ALA A 289 -20.64 25.87 11.64
C ALA A 289 -19.60 27.00 11.46
N GLY A 290 -18.76 26.90 10.42
CA GLY A 290 -17.72 27.88 10.10
C GLY A 290 -16.46 27.78 10.96
N LYS A 291 -16.30 26.71 11.75
CA LYS A 291 -15.09 26.48 12.57
C LYS A 291 -13.85 26.24 11.70
N TYR A 292 -14.01 25.60 10.55
CA TYR A 292 -12.93 25.38 9.59
C TYR A 292 -13.24 26.17 8.32
N THR A 293 -12.28 27.01 7.90
CA THR A 293 -12.39 27.82 6.68
C THR A 293 -11.41 27.37 5.59
N ASP A 294 -10.50 26.46 5.93
CA ASP A 294 -9.48 25.95 5.03
C ASP A 294 -9.53 24.42 4.99
N ARG A 295 -9.59 23.86 3.78
CA ARG A 295 -9.56 22.41 3.54
C ARG A 295 -8.26 21.79 4.07
N GLN A 296 -7.15 22.53 3.96
CA GLN A 296 -5.84 22.03 4.36
C GLN A 296 -5.79 21.71 5.85
N GLU A 297 -6.50 22.48 6.70
CA GLU A 297 -6.57 22.20 8.15
C GLU A 297 -7.17 20.82 8.46
N ILE A 298 -8.19 20.40 7.70
CA ILE A 298 -8.81 19.08 7.86
C ILE A 298 -7.93 17.99 7.26
N LEU A 299 -7.35 18.22 6.08
CA LEU A 299 -6.40 17.31 5.46
C LEU A 299 -5.21 17.02 6.38
N ASP A 300 -4.64 18.05 7.00
CA ASP A 300 -3.55 17.94 7.97
C ASP A 300 -3.92 17.05 9.17
N LEU A 301 -5.18 17.07 9.62
CA LEU A 301 -5.64 16.19 10.70
C LEU A 301 -5.66 14.73 10.26
N PHE A 302 -6.09 14.45 9.03
CA PHE A 302 -6.05 13.11 8.46
C PHE A 302 -4.61 12.62 8.25
N MET A 303 -3.74 13.46 7.67
CA MET A 303 -2.32 13.15 7.47
C MET A 303 -1.62 12.87 8.81
N ARG A 304 -1.85 13.71 9.83
CA ARG A 304 -1.32 13.45 11.20
C ARG A 304 -1.88 12.15 11.78
N ALA A 305 -3.16 11.86 11.55
CA ALA A 305 -3.75 10.61 12.04
C ALA A 305 -3.10 9.39 11.38
N HIS A 306 -2.85 9.45 10.06
CA HIS A 306 -2.16 8.41 9.29
C HIS A 306 -0.70 8.23 9.75
N PHE A 307 0.11 9.29 9.74
CA PHE A 307 1.55 9.19 10.01
C PHE A 307 1.92 9.04 11.49
N SER A 308 1.22 9.72 12.41
CA SER A 308 1.57 9.71 13.84
C SER A 308 0.72 8.76 14.70
N GLY A 309 -0.33 8.17 14.12
CA GLY A 309 -1.27 7.33 14.85
C GLY A 309 -2.27 8.10 15.73
N LYS A 310 -2.22 9.43 15.79
CA LYS A 310 -3.07 10.26 16.67
C LYS A 310 -4.47 10.48 16.08
N LEU A 311 -5.37 9.52 16.27
CA LEU A 311 -6.74 9.57 15.72
C LEU A 311 -7.71 10.43 16.53
N LEU A 312 -7.50 10.58 17.84
CA LEU A 312 -8.49 11.22 18.71
C LEU A 312 -8.80 12.69 18.31
N PRO A 313 -7.83 13.52 17.91
CA PRO A 313 -8.12 14.84 17.37
C PRO A 313 -9.04 14.78 16.14
N LEU A 314 -8.72 13.92 15.17
CA LEU A 314 -9.52 13.73 13.96
C LEU A 314 -10.94 13.27 14.29
N ALA A 315 -11.09 12.22 15.11
CA ALA A 315 -12.39 11.70 15.50
C ALA A 315 -13.26 12.78 16.16
N ARG A 316 -12.69 13.64 17.02
CA ARG A 316 -13.42 14.76 17.62
C ARG A 316 -13.89 15.78 16.58
N VAL A 317 -13.08 16.06 15.56
CA VAL A 317 -13.45 16.99 14.49
C VAL A 317 -14.62 16.44 13.68
N VAL A 318 -14.55 15.17 13.28
CA VAL A 318 -15.62 14.50 12.53
C VAL A 318 -16.90 14.47 13.36
N GLU A 319 -16.84 14.02 14.61
CA GLU A 319 -18.00 13.91 15.51
C GLU A 319 -18.63 15.26 15.86
N GLN A 320 -17.83 16.32 16.02
CA GLN A 320 -18.34 17.67 16.29
C GLN A 320 -19.04 18.28 15.09
N SER A 321 -18.58 17.96 13.88
CA SER A 321 -19.11 18.55 12.65
C SER A 321 -20.32 17.75 12.17
N MET A 322 -20.22 16.42 12.12
CA MET A 322 -21.21 15.54 11.49
C MET A 322 -22.14 14.83 12.48
N GLY A 323 -21.95 15.04 13.79
CA GLY A 323 -22.76 14.43 14.84
C GLY A 323 -22.17 13.14 15.43
N LYS A 324 -22.77 12.67 16.52
CA LYS A 324 -22.25 11.54 17.29
C LYS A 324 -22.34 10.22 16.52
N GLY A 325 -21.25 9.47 16.43
CA GLY A 325 -21.13 8.19 15.71
C GLY A 325 -20.60 8.33 14.28
N SER A 326 -20.52 9.56 13.76
CA SER A 326 -20.08 9.81 12.38
C SER A 326 -18.66 9.34 12.10
N PHE A 327 -17.76 9.31 13.08
CA PHE A 327 -16.40 8.81 12.83
C PHE A 327 -16.40 7.31 12.51
N ARG A 328 -17.30 6.53 13.13
CA ARG A 328 -17.48 5.11 12.79
C ARG A 328 -18.15 4.95 11.43
N GLU A 329 -19.17 5.75 11.15
CA GLU A 329 -19.86 5.72 9.85
C GLU A 329 -18.89 6.03 8.70
N VAL A 330 -18.00 7.00 8.87
CA VAL A 330 -16.92 7.27 7.92
C VAL A 330 -15.98 6.06 7.79
N ALA A 331 -15.63 5.41 8.89
CA ALA A 331 -14.79 4.21 8.87
C ALA A 331 -15.40 3.10 8.01
N GLU A 332 -16.70 2.87 8.17
CA GLU A 332 -17.50 1.85 7.47
C GLU A 332 -17.73 2.21 6.00
N ASN A 333 -18.05 3.47 5.71
CA ASN A 333 -18.28 3.94 4.33
C ASN A 333 -17.03 3.92 3.45
N PHE A 334 -15.85 3.90 4.07
CA PHE A 334 -14.54 3.80 3.40
C PHE A 334 -13.84 2.47 3.73
N ALA A 335 -14.61 1.45 4.14
CA ALA A 335 -14.07 0.13 4.39
C ALA A 335 -13.87 -0.66 3.10
N SER A 336 -12.82 -1.48 3.08
CA SER A 336 -12.67 -2.58 2.12
C SER A 336 -13.04 -3.89 2.80
N TYR A 337 -13.72 -4.77 2.06
CA TYR A 337 -14.09 -6.11 2.52
C TYR A 337 -13.24 -7.10 1.75
N TYR A 338 -12.66 -8.07 2.46
CA TYR A 338 -12.05 -9.20 1.80
C TYR A 338 -13.17 -10.04 1.18
N ASP A 339 -13.13 -10.20 -0.15
CA ASP A 339 -14.05 -11.10 -0.87
C ASP A 339 -13.72 -12.55 -0.49
N ASN A 340 -14.17 -12.99 0.69
CA ASN A 340 -14.16 -14.40 1.09
C ASN A 340 -15.14 -15.25 0.24
N ALA A 341 -15.70 -14.69 -0.84
CA ALA A 341 -16.80 -15.24 -1.63
C ALA A 341 -16.37 -16.25 -2.70
N GLN A 342 -15.10 -16.65 -2.78
CA GLN A 342 -14.66 -17.67 -3.74
C GLN A 342 -14.94 -19.11 -3.30
N GLU A 343 -15.32 -19.37 -2.03
CA GLU A 343 -15.65 -20.73 -1.57
C GLU A 343 -17.11 -21.15 -1.81
N ASP A 344 -18.02 -20.22 -2.14
CA ASP A 344 -19.46 -20.56 -2.33
C ASP A 344 -19.91 -20.62 -3.80
N MET A 345 -19.02 -20.37 -4.78
CA MET A 345 -19.36 -20.39 -6.22
C MET A 345 -19.00 -21.67 -6.99
N ASP A 346 -18.37 -22.68 -6.35
CA ASP A 346 -18.11 -23.99 -6.98
C ASP A 346 -19.34 -24.93 -6.96
N GLY A 347 -20.52 -24.45 -6.56
CA GLY A 347 -21.75 -25.23 -6.48
C GLY A 347 -22.59 -25.31 -7.76
N GLN A 348 -22.49 -24.35 -8.69
CA GLN A 348 -23.36 -24.31 -9.88
C GLN A 348 -22.71 -23.55 -11.05
N SER A 349 -21.88 -24.25 -11.84
CA SER A 349 -21.78 -24.16 -13.31
C SER A 349 -20.34 -24.38 -13.81
N ARG A 350 -19.98 -25.65 -14.03
CA ARG A 350 -18.88 -26.04 -14.92
C ARG A 350 -19.33 -27.22 -15.79
N GLU A 351 -20.11 -26.90 -16.81
CA GLU A 351 -20.09 -27.62 -18.09
C GLU A 351 -19.82 -26.57 -19.16
N ASN A 352 -18.79 -26.81 -19.96
CA ASN A 352 -18.22 -25.97 -21.03
C ASN A 352 -17.08 -25.04 -20.60
N GLU A 353 -15.85 -25.57 -20.57
CA GLU A 353 -14.84 -25.30 -21.61
C GLU A 353 -13.56 -26.09 -21.30
N GLU A 354 -13.28 -27.09 -22.14
CA GLU A 354 -11.98 -27.78 -22.19
C GLU A 354 -10.99 -26.87 -22.91
N GLY A 355 -9.97 -26.39 -22.17
CA GLY A 355 -8.98 -25.46 -22.72
C GLY A 355 -7.77 -25.22 -21.82
N ASN A 356 -7.26 -26.27 -21.19
CA ASN A 356 -5.87 -26.46 -20.75
C ASN A 356 -5.02 -25.19 -20.43
N LEU A 357 -5.11 -24.71 -19.18
CA LEU A 357 -4.01 -24.04 -18.49
C LEU A 357 -3.96 -24.58 -17.06
N ASP A 358 -3.18 -25.63 -16.87
CA ASP A 358 -2.82 -26.13 -15.54
C ASP A 358 -1.84 -25.15 -14.88
N SER A 359 -2.07 -24.95 -13.58
CA SER A 359 -1.25 -24.22 -12.59
C SER A 359 -1.35 -22.69 -12.57
N VAL A 360 -2.31 -22.18 -11.80
CA VAL A 360 -2.17 -20.90 -11.09
C VAL A 360 -2.58 -21.15 -9.64
N HIS A 361 -1.60 -21.40 -8.77
CA HIS A 361 -1.77 -21.22 -7.34
C HIS A 361 -1.80 -19.71 -7.10
N SER A 362 -2.93 -19.18 -6.62
CA SER A 362 -3.04 -17.77 -6.26
C SER A 362 -2.16 -17.49 -5.03
N VAL A 363 -1.66 -16.27 -4.92
CA VAL A 363 -0.86 -15.84 -3.75
C VAL A 363 -1.70 -15.79 -2.47
N GLU A 364 -3.02 -15.88 -2.60
CA GLU A 364 -3.94 -16.17 -1.50
C GLU A 364 -3.81 -17.61 -1.00
N GLU A 365 -3.64 -18.62 -1.86
CA GLU A 365 -3.26 -19.96 -1.43
C GLU A 365 -1.85 -19.99 -0.83
N PHE A 366 -0.92 -19.16 -1.33
CA PHE A 366 0.42 -19.06 -0.76
C PHE A 366 0.40 -18.46 0.66
N ASN A 367 -0.29 -17.34 0.87
CA ASN A 367 -0.42 -16.72 2.19
C ASN A 367 -1.31 -17.54 3.13
N ARG A 368 -2.36 -18.20 2.62
CA ARG A 368 -3.27 -19.03 3.43
C ARG A 368 -2.65 -20.37 3.78
N GLN A 369 -2.04 -21.11 2.85
CA GLN A 369 -1.34 -22.36 3.19
C GLN A 369 -0.15 -22.09 4.11
N ASP A 370 0.62 -21.02 3.89
CA ASP A 370 1.72 -20.69 4.79
C ASP A 370 1.21 -20.27 6.17
N MET A 371 0.12 -19.51 6.26
CA MET A 371 -0.49 -19.15 7.54
C MET A 371 -1.15 -20.35 8.22
N GLU A 372 -1.81 -21.24 7.48
CA GLU A 372 -2.40 -22.47 8.01
C GLU A 372 -1.32 -23.45 8.47
N GLU A 373 -0.23 -23.60 7.73
CA GLU A 373 0.93 -24.39 8.14
C GLU A 373 1.61 -23.77 9.35
N LEU A 374 1.75 -22.44 9.40
CA LEU A 374 2.27 -21.71 10.56
C LEU A 374 1.38 -21.91 11.79
N LEU A 375 0.06 -21.80 11.64
CA LEU A 375 -0.92 -21.99 12.70
C LEU A 375 -0.98 -23.46 13.16
N ALA A 376 -0.89 -24.42 12.23
CA ALA A 376 -0.83 -25.85 12.54
C ALA A 376 0.47 -26.20 13.29
N LYS A 377 1.60 -25.64 12.86
CA LYS A 377 2.89 -25.79 13.54
C LYS A 377 2.86 -25.17 14.93
N ARG A 378 2.29 -23.97 15.08
CA ARG A 378 2.09 -23.31 16.39
C ARG A 378 1.21 -24.13 17.32
N LYS A 379 0.14 -24.73 16.79
CA LYS A 379 -0.72 -25.63 17.54
C LYS A 379 0.03 -26.86 18.02
N ALA A 380 0.83 -27.49 17.16
CA ALA A 380 1.65 -28.65 17.52
C ALA A 380 2.72 -28.31 18.57
N GLU A 381 3.41 -27.18 18.43
CA GLU A 381 4.41 -26.70 19.40
C GLU A 381 3.78 -26.37 20.77
N ALA A 382 2.59 -25.76 20.78
CA ALA A 382 1.84 -25.49 21.99
C ALA A 382 1.38 -26.78 22.70
N GLU A 383 0.90 -27.78 21.94
CA GLU A 383 0.54 -29.09 22.47
C GLU A 383 1.76 -29.82 23.06
N GLU A 384 2.93 -29.73 22.41
CA GLU A 384 4.16 -30.32 22.95
C GLU A 384 4.64 -29.61 24.22
N LEU A 385 4.57 -28.27 24.27
CA LEU A 385 4.92 -27.50 25.46
C LEU A 385 4.01 -27.86 26.64
N ALA A 386 2.69 -27.95 26.40
CA ALA A 386 1.73 -28.37 27.41
C ALA A 386 2.03 -29.79 27.93
N ARG A 387 2.40 -30.72 27.03
CA ARG A 387 2.82 -32.07 27.41
C ARG A 387 4.06 -32.06 28.31
N ARG A 388 5.10 -31.30 27.96
CA ARG A 388 6.33 -31.18 28.77
C ARG A 388 6.06 -30.56 30.14
N GLN A 389 5.18 -29.57 30.23
CA GLN A 389 4.78 -28.97 31.51
C GLN A 389 4.05 -29.98 32.38
N LYS A 390 3.15 -30.78 31.79
CA LYS A 390 2.44 -31.85 32.49
C LYS A 390 3.40 -32.93 33.01
N GLU A 391 4.32 -33.42 32.17
CA GLU A 391 5.34 -34.40 32.56
C GLU A 391 6.22 -33.86 33.71
N LYS A 392 6.58 -32.58 33.66
CA LYS A 392 7.34 -31.92 34.74
C LYS A 392 6.56 -31.87 36.05
N ILE A 393 5.26 -31.55 36.01
CA ILE A 393 4.39 -31.55 37.20
C ILE A 393 4.30 -32.96 37.77
N GLU A 394 4.03 -33.98 36.95
CA GLU A 394 3.96 -35.37 37.39
C GLU A 394 5.29 -35.87 38.01
N MET A 395 6.43 -35.44 37.45
CA MET A 395 7.74 -35.72 38.03
C MET A 395 7.94 -35.06 39.40
N LEU A 396 7.49 -33.82 39.57
CA LEU A 396 7.56 -33.10 40.84
C LEU A 396 6.65 -33.74 41.89
N GLU A 397 5.40 -34.05 41.54
CA GLU A 397 4.45 -34.74 42.44
C GLU A 397 4.98 -36.12 42.86
N LYS A 398 5.61 -36.86 41.93
CA LYS A 398 6.24 -38.15 42.25
C LYS A 398 7.44 -37.97 43.17
N ALA A 399 8.30 -36.99 42.92
CA ALA A 399 9.46 -36.71 43.76
C ALA A 399 9.05 -36.25 45.17
N GLU A 400 7.93 -35.54 45.30
CA GLU A 400 7.34 -35.15 46.58
C GLU A 400 6.82 -36.38 47.34
N LYS A 401 6.06 -37.26 46.66
CA LYS A 401 5.55 -38.51 47.25
C LYS A 401 6.66 -39.47 47.68
N ASP A 402 7.77 -39.51 46.94
CA ASP A 402 8.95 -40.31 47.25
C ASP A 402 9.82 -39.70 48.38
N GLY A 403 9.47 -38.52 48.91
CA GLY A 403 10.26 -37.82 49.92
C GLY A 403 11.61 -37.28 49.41
N LYS A 404 11.74 -37.12 48.09
CA LYS A 404 12.97 -36.65 47.42
C LYS A 404 12.98 -35.14 47.19
N LEU A 405 11.85 -34.46 47.37
CA LEU A 405 11.75 -33.01 47.40
C LEU A 405 11.89 -32.54 48.86
N THR A 406 13.10 -32.13 49.23
CA THR A 406 13.33 -31.33 50.44
C THR A 406 13.13 -29.87 50.07
N PHE A 407 12.05 -29.27 50.57
CA PHE A 407 11.83 -27.82 50.51
C PHE A 407 12.83 -27.05 51.37
#